data_AF-A0A327VXE9-F1
#
_entry.id   AF-A0A327VXE9-F1
#
_cell.length_a   1.000
_cell.length_b   1.000
_cell.length_c   1.000
_cell.angle_alpha   90.00
_cell.angle_beta   90.00
_cell.angle_gamma   90.00
#
_symmetry.space_group_name_H-M   'P 1'
#
loop_
_entity.id
_entity.type
_entity.pdbx_description
1 polymer ?
#
loop_
_entity_poly.entity_id
_entity_poly.type
_entity_poly.pdbx_seq_one_letter_code
_entity_poly.pdbx_strand_id
1 'polypeptide(L)'
;MWGDSPRARPSAGARARTLWRMARCEVCGNDYGMSFEVHAQGAVHVFDCFSCAIHRMAPICEHCRSRIIGQGVEVEGHWYCGAHCARSEGRVGIVDKV
;
A
#
# COMPACT_ATOMS: atom_id res chain seq x y z
N MET A 1 -37.89 54.88 -2.51
CA MET A 1 -38.54 54.42 -1.26
C MET A 1 -38.97 52.98 -1.47
N TRP A 2 -38.39 52.04 -0.69
CA TRP A 2 -38.79 50.63 -0.50
C TRP A 2 -38.46 49.69 -1.69
N GLY A 3 -37.72 48.59 -1.54
CA GLY A 3 -37.12 48.00 -0.34
C GLY A 3 -35.98 47.04 -0.71
N ASP A 4 -34.93 47.08 0.09
CA ASP A 4 -33.88 46.07 0.15
C ASP A 4 -34.49 44.69 0.38
N SER A 5 -34.50 43.86 -0.66
CA SER A 5 -34.70 42.42 -0.50
C SER A 5 -33.50 41.83 0.25
N PRO A 6 -33.69 41.16 1.39
CA PRO A 6 -32.59 40.48 2.04
C PRO A 6 -32.22 39.28 1.15
N ARG A 7 -31.08 39.37 0.46
CA ARG A 7 -30.43 38.21 -0.13
C ARG A 7 -30.25 37.19 0.99
N ALA A 8 -31.08 36.14 0.96
CA ALA A 8 -30.97 35.00 1.84
C ALA A 8 -29.52 34.51 1.77
N ARG A 9 -28.82 34.56 2.91
CA ARG A 9 -27.53 33.89 3.04
C ARG A 9 -27.81 32.41 2.76
N PRO A 10 -27.10 31.75 1.82
CA PRO A 10 -27.24 30.31 1.70
C PRO A 10 -26.93 29.73 3.08
N SER A 11 -27.92 29.05 3.65
CA SER A 11 -27.82 28.30 4.89
C SER A 11 -26.53 27.50 4.83
N ALA A 12 -25.70 27.60 5.87
CA ALA A 12 -24.41 26.94 6.00
C ALA A 12 -24.49 25.52 5.44
N GLY A 13 -24.16 25.40 4.15
CA GLY A 13 -24.26 24.17 3.40
C GLY A 13 -23.36 23.21 4.11
N ALA A 14 -23.95 22.09 4.53
CA ALA A 14 -23.29 20.93 5.07
C ALA A 14 -21.84 20.93 4.62
N ARG A 15 -20.92 21.20 5.56
CA ARG A 15 -19.51 20.88 5.35
C ARG A 15 -19.57 19.46 4.83
N ALA A 16 -19.27 19.27 3.54
CA ALA A 16 -19.02 17.95 3.02
C ALA A 16 -17.84 17.50 3.87
N ARG A 17 -18.16 16.81 4.97
CA ARG A 17 -17.28 15.85 5.58
C ARG A 17 -17.04 14.96 4.39
N THR A 18 -15.95 15.19 3.67
CA THR A 18 -15.35 14.19 2.82
C THR A 18 -15.44 12.96 3.69
N LEU A 19 -16.38 12.08 3.34
CA LEU A 19 -16.56 10.81 3.99
C LEU A 19 -15.32 10.06 3.56
N TRP A 20 -14.19 10.39 4.19
CA TRP A 20 -13.05 9.52 4.29
C TRP A 20 -13.66 8.33 4.99
N ARG A 21 -14.14 7.39 4.18
CA ARG A 21 -14.48 6.07 4.66
C ARG A 21 -13.20 5.64 5.31
N MET A 22 -13.21 5.66 6.63
CA MET A 22 -12.19 5.08 7.43
C MET A 22 -12.13 3.64 6.92
N ALA A 23 -11.04 3.33 6.22
CA ALA A 23 -10.91 2.07 5.52
C ALA A 23 -10.10 1.18 6.47
N ARG A 24 -10.71 0.06 6.85
CA ARG A 24 -10.13 -0.84 7.85
C ARG A 24 -8.94 -1.57 7.23
N CYS A 25 -7.77 -1.48 7.87
CA CYS A 25 -6.58 -2.20 7.46
C CYS A 25 -6.84 -3.71 7.50
N GLU A 26 -6.49 -4.42 6.42
CA GLU A 26 -6.68 -5.87 6.30
C GLU A 26 -5.83 -6.69 7.28
N VAL A 27 -4.76 -6.10 7.82
CA VAL A 27 -3.79 -6.80 8.68
C VAL A 27 -4.06 -6.56 10.16
N CYS A 28 -3.99 -5.31 10.60
CA CYS A 28 -4.12 -4.96 12.01
C CYS A 28 -5.57 -4.65 12.41
N GLY A 29 -6.47 -4.45 11.44
CA GLY A 29 -7.86 -4.11 11.69
C GLY A 29 -8.11 -2.69 12.19
N ASN A 30 -7.08 -1.83 12.20
CA ASN A 30 -7.21 -0.42 12.55
C ASN A 30 -8.08 0.31 11.52
N ASP A 31 -8.94 1.19 12.02
CA ASP A 31 -9.80 2.01 11.19
C ASP A 31 -9.21 3.41 11.10
N TYR A 32 -8.63 3.75 9.96
CA TYR A 32 -7.82 4.95 9.82
C TYR A 32 -8.21 5.81 8.63
N GLY A 33 -8.24 7.12 8.87
CA GLY A 33 -8.62 8.11 7.87
C GLY A 33 -7.50 8.44 6.89
N MET A 34 -6.34 7.78 6.96
CA MET A 34 -5.31 7.87 5.92
C MET A 34 -4.91 6.49 5.40
N SER A 35 -5.80 5.52 5.54
CA SER A 35 -5.65 4.24 4.86
C SER A 35 -5.53 4.44 3.34
N PHE A 36 -4.81 3.53 2.69
CA PHE A 36 -4.51 3.57 1.26
C PHE A 36 -4.76 2.20 0.64
N GLU A 37 -4.96 2.21 -0.68
CA GLU A 37 -5.15 1.01 -1.47
C GLU A 37 -3.88 0.61 -2.21
N VAL A 38 -3.63 -0.69 -2.30
CA VAL A 38 -2.62 -1.29 -3.18
C VAL A 38 -3.34 -2.18 -4.19
N HIS A 39 -3.23 -1.82 -5.46
CA HIS A 39 -3.83 -2.55 -6.58
C HIS A 39 -2.74 -3.45 -7.18
N ALA A 40 -2.69 -4.72 -6.77
CA ALA A 40 -1.66 -5.67 -7.19
C ALA A 40 -2.11 -7.12 -6.99
N GLN A 41 -1.39 -8.09 -7.56
CA GLN A 41 -1.68 -9.53 -7.39
C GLN A 41 -3.12 -9.93 -7.76
N GLY A 42 -3.74 -9.18 -8.68
CA GLY A 42 -5.13 -9.41 -9.11
C GLY A 42 -6.21 -8.96 -8.13
N ALA A 43 -5.85 -8.23 -7.07
CA ALA A 43 -6.78 -7.74 -6.06
C ALA A 43 -6.50 -6.27 -5.67
N VAL A 44 -7.48 -5.67 -5.00
CA VAL A 44 -7.33 -4.38 -4.33
C VAL A 44 -7.23 -4.66 -2.84
N HIS A 45 -6.14 -4.19 -2.23
CA HIS A 45 -5.89 -4.35 -0.81
C HIS A 45 -5.90 -3.02 -0.07
N VAL A 46 -6.38 -2.99 1.17
CA VAL A 46 -6.45 -1.78 2.01
C VAL A 46 -5.52 -1.90 3.22
N PHE A 47 -4.66 -0.90 3.43
CA PHE A 47 -3.75 -0.82 4.58
C PHE A 47 -3.70 0.57 5.19
N ASP A 48 -3.36 0.65 6.48
CA ASP A 48 -3.15 1.91 7.20
C ASP A 48 -1.67 2.33 7.26
N CYS A 49 -0.74 1.41 6.98
CA CYS A 49 0.70 1.67 6.97
C CYS A 49 1.45 0.71 6.04
N PHE A 50 2.63 1.13 5.58
CA PHE A 50 3.49 0.30 4.72
C PHE A 50 3.96 -0.99 5.39
N SER A 51 4.15 -0.99 6.71
CA SER A 51 4.52 -2.19 7.45
C SER A 51 3.47 -3.31 7.28
N CYS A 52 2.18 -2.97 7.41
CA CYS A 52 1.09 -3.92 7.18
C CYS A 52 1.03 -4.37 5.71
N ALA A 53 1.18 -3.44 4.76
CA ALA A 53 1.21 -3.78 3.33
C ALA A 53 2.36 -4.77 3.00
N ILE A 54 3.58 -4.46 3.43
CA ILE A 54 4.77 -5.31 3.25
C ILE A 54 4.57 -6.66 3.93
N HIS A 55 4.07 -6.68 5.17
CA HIS A 55 3.81 -7.91 5.90
C HIS A 55 2.79 -8.81 5.19
N ARG A 56 1.79 -8.24 4.52
CA ARG A 56 0.78 -9.05 3.81
C ARG A 56 1.23 -9.49 2.42
N MET A 57 1.91 -8.61 1.69
CA MET A 57 2.05 -8.72 0.23
C MET A 57 3.47 -9.04 -0.24
N ALA A 58 4.51 -8.64 0.50
CA ALA A 58 5.89 -8.82 0.03
C ALA A 58 6.28 -10.30 0.05
N PRO A 59 6.85 -10.84 -1.05
CA PRO A 59 7.43 -12.18 -1.06
C PRO A 59 8.51 -12.34 0.00
N ILE A 60 8.76 -13.59 0.40
CA ILE A 60 9.81 -13.92 1.38
C ILE A 60 11.01 -14.47 0.61
N CYS A 61 12.20 -13.92 0.88
CA CYS A 61 13.44 -14.45 0.35
C CYS A 61 13.66 -15.88 0.87
N GLU A 62 13.88 -16.82 -0.03
CA GLU A 62 14.03 -18.23 0.35
C GLU A 62 15.32 -18.52 1.13
N HIS A 63 16.37 -17.71 0.92
CA HIS A 63 17.64 -17.82 1.63
C HIS A 63 17.60 -17.16 3.03
N CYS A 64 17.43 -15.83 3.08
CA CYS A 64 17.58 -15.07 4.33
C CYS A 64 16.25 -14.79 5.06
N ARG A 65 15.12 -15.24 4.51
CA ARG A 65 13.77 -15.11 5.10
C ARG A 65 13.27 -13.69 5.32
N SER A 66 13.98 -12.68 4.80
CA SER A 66 13.51 -11.30 4.81
C SER A 66 12.37 -11.09 3.82
N ARG A 67 11.56 -10.05 4.06
CA ARG A 67 10.56 -9.59 3.08
C ARG A 67 11.26 -8.83 1.96
N ILE A 68 10.93 -9.18 0.73
CA ILE A 68 11.49 -8.53 -0.47
C ILE A 68 10.71 -7.22 -0.71
N ILE A 69 11.33 -6.10 -0.34
CA ILE A 69 10.73 -4.75 -0.46
C ILE A 69 11.32 -3.93 -1.63
N GLY A 70 12.47 -4.34 -2.15
CA GLY A 70 13.16 -3.72 -3.29
C GLY A 70 13.06 -4.57 -4.56
N GLN A 71 13.98 -4.34 -5.51
CA GLN A 71 14.12 -5.18 -6.70
C GLN A 71 14.72 -6.54 -6.31
N GLY A 72 13.85 -7.49 -5.95
CA GLY A 72 14.22 -8.88 -5.80
C GLY A 72 14.53 -9.57 -7.12
N VAL A 73 14.95 -10.81 -7.04
CA VAL A 73 15.23 -11.68 -8.20
C VAL A 73 14.32 -12.89 -8.11
N GLU A 74 13.64 -13.19 -9.21
CA GLU A 74 12.91 -14.44 -9.42
C GLU A 74 13.73 -15.34 -10.36
N VAL A 75 13.93 -16.60 -9.98
CA VAL A 75 14.67 -17.59 -10.78
C VAL A 75 13.95 -18.92 -10.70
N GLU A 76 13.43 -19.41 -11.82
CA GLU A 76 12.74 -20.71 -11.87
C GLU A 76 11.59 -20.83 -10.83
N GLY A 77 10.89 -19.73 -10.55
CA GLY A 77 9.82 -19.67 -9.55
C GLY A 77 10.29 -19.48 -8.11
N HIS A 78 11.60 -19.35 -7.87
CA HIS A 78 12.17 -19.06 -6.55
C HIS A 78 12.45 -17.58 -6.35
N TRP A 79 12.20 -17.07 -5.13
CA TRP A 79 12.29 -15.64 -4.82
C TRP A 79 13.45 -15.30 -3.88
N TYR A 80 14.25 -14.31 -4.26
CA TYR A 80 15.40 -13.84 -3.49
C TYR A 80 15.44 -12.32 -3.37
N CYS A 81 15.93 -11.79 -2.24
CA CYS A 81 16.02 -10.35 -2.05
C CYS A 81 17.10 -9.66 -2.89
N GLY A 82 17.94 -10.44 -3.60
CA GLY A 82 19.01 -9.94 -4.44
C GLY A 82 19.94 -11.05 -4.92
N ALA A 83 20.91 -10.69 -5.75
CA ALA A 83 21.81 -11.65 -6.40
C ALA A 83 22.68 -12.44 -5.42
N HIS A 84 23.05 -11.85 -4.28
CA HIS A 84 23.81 -12.53 -3.22
C HIS A 84 23.06 -13.76 -2.69
N CYS A 85 21.80 -13.56 -2.25
CA CYS A 85 20.98 -14.65 -1.72
C CYS A 85 20.70 -15.73 -2.76
N ALA A 86 20.44 -15.33 -4.02
CA ALA A 86 20.20 -16.31 -5.08
C ALA A 86 21.43 -17.18 -5.37
N ARG A 87 22.64 -16.57 -5.38
CA ARG A 87 23.90 -17.33 -5.55
C ARG A 87 24.20 -18.24 -4.37
N SER A 88 23.85 -17.84 -3.14
CA SER A 88 23.99 -18.71 -1.96
C SER A 88 23.16 -20.00 -2.09
N GLU A 89 22.05 -19.96 -2.84
CA GLU A 89 21.23 -21.13 -3.19
C GLU A 89 21.62 -21.76 -4.54
N GLY A 90 22.82 -21.46 -5.06
CA GLY A 90 23.36 -22.09 -6.27
C GLY A 90 22.80 -21.54 -7.59
N ARG A 91 22.05 -20.43 -7.58
CA ARG A 91 21.52 -19.81 -8.80
C ARG A 91 22.60 -18.99 -9.51
N VAL A 92 22.83 -19.26 -10.79
CA VAL A 92 23.92 -18.67 -11.59
C VAL A 92 23.41 -17.61 -12.57
N GLY A 93 24.32 -16.72 -13.01
CA GLY A 93 24.01 -15.70 -14.05
C GLY A 93 23.23 -14.48 -13.56
N ILE A 94 23.05 -14.32 -12.24
CA ILE A 94 22.28 -13.23 -11.65
C ILE A 94 23.21 -12.10 -11.25
N VAL A 95 22.96 -10.92 -11.83
CA VAL A 95 23.70 -9.68 -11.54
C VAL A 95 22.78 -8.74 -10.77
N ASP A 96 23.30 -8.22 -9.66
CA ASP A 96 22.62 -7.17 -8.90
C ASP A 96 22.71 -5.86 -9.68
N LYS A 97 21.59 -5.18 -9.90
CA LYS A 97 21.58 -3.83 -10.46
C LYS A 97 21.35 -2.87 -9.30
N VAL A 98 22.44 -2.38 -8.73
CA VAL A 98 22.45 -1.25 -7.78
C VAL A 98 22.44 0.04 -8.55
#